data_AF-A0A4S8Y3F0-F1
#
_entry.id   AF-A0A4S8Y3F0-F1
#
_cell.length_a   1.000
_cell.length_b   1.000
_cell.length_c   1.000
_cell.angle_alpha   90.00
_cell.angle_beta   90.00
_cell.angle_gamma   90.00
#
_symmetry.space_group_name_H-M   'P 1'
#
loop_
_entity.id
_entity.type
_entity.pdbx_description
1 polymer ?
#
loop_
_entity_poly.entity_id
_entity_poly.type
_entity_poly.pdbx_seq_one_letter_code
_entity_poly.pdbx_strand_id
1 'polypeptide(L)'
;MAPVIFGLPFSEFTWSKFGNANMWNKVYHLRRTKFIVYQLAMIFCVVSESLGTDALSRYVSQQKYIQSHGAPANEYNNDYVGVASYNIFAGIYVATIFGGAFFFDLIWPERHEDHGVRLGWKLSAIAGIFIHLASCIAMTVIVATHSAYVTGVSTAEGNRLVMENGKIVLDYKHSARIVTSVVFGWIGWIFVIASTVILVVGKNHDEKMGPWSTHVREAKKNNIDVESNFVNGQPSEKPLTNPLTGEQPETLAPNHPQPAHIHEPIRTQEPAMEMQSNHHSFDSSAPAVNPAHT
;
A
#
# COMPACT_ATOMS: atom_id res chain seq x y z
N MET A 1 -4.22 -16.34 -28.53
CA MET A 1 -3.11 -16.32 -27.55
C MET A 1 -3.01 -14.91 -27.03
N ALA A 2 -3.07 -14.71 -25.70
CA ALA A 2 -2.92 -13.37 -25.13
C ALA A 2 -1.50 -12.86 -25.45
N PRO A 3 -1.33 -11.55 -25.74
CA PRO A 3 -0.02 -10.98 -26.01
C PRO A 3 0.90 -11.20 -24.80
N VAL A 4 2.18 -11.50 -25.07
CA VAL A 4 3.23 -11.54 -24.05
C VAL A 4 3.95 -10.21 -24.10
N ILE A 5 3.93 -9.48 -22.98
CA ILE A 5 4.57 -8.16 -22.87
C ILE A 5 5.70 -8.28 -21.86
N PHE A 6 6.94 -7.96 -22.27
CA PHE A 6 8.16 -8.11 -21.44
C PHE A 6 8.37 -9.53 -20.87
N GLY A 7 7.96 -10.57 -21.59
CA GLY A 7 8.06 -11.96 -21.13
C GLY A 7 6.98 -12.38 -20.13
N LEU A 8 6.02 -11.50 -19.82
CA LEU A 8 4.91 -11.75 -18.91
C LEU A 8 3.59 -11.95 -19.68
N PRO A 9 2.81 -12.99 -19.38
CA PRO A 9 1.55 -13.24 -20.07
C PRO A 9 0.50 -12.19 -19.65
N PHE A 10 -0.01 -11.43 -20.61
CA PHE A 10 -1.03 -10.40 -20.35
C PHE A 10 -2.36 -10.99 -19.87
N SER A 11 -2.60 -12.30 -20.08
CA SER A 11 -3.75 -13.02 -19.54
C SER A 11 -3.79 -13.07 -18.01
N GLU A 12 -2.66 -12.86 -17.33
CA GLU A 12 -2.60 -12.82 -15.86
C GLU A 12 -2.96 -11.44 -15.30
N PHE A 13 -2.98 -10.41 -16.14
CA PHE A 13 -3.47 -9.09 -15.77
C PHE A 13 -5.00 -9.15 -15.66
N THR A 14 -5.50 -9.25 -14.44
CA THR A 14 -6.93 -9.23 -14.15
C THR A 14 -7.22 -8.26 -13.02
N TRP A 15 -8.29 -7.49 -13.17
CA TRP A 15 -8.71 -6.52 -12.15
C TRP A 15 -9.00 -7.17 -10.79
N SER A 16 -9.35 -8.46 -10.78
CA SER A 16 -9.53 -9.27 -9.56
C SER A 16 -8.25 -9.45 -8.74
N LYS A 17 -7.05 -9.36 -9.33
CA LYS A 17 -5.78 -9.38 -8.57
C LYS A 17 -5.60 -8.14 -7.69
N PHE A 18 -6.31 -7.05 -7.98
CA PHE A 18 -6.40 -5.89 -7.09
C PHE A 18 -7.40 -6.07 -5.93
N GLY A 19 -8.05 -7.23 -5.84
CA GLY A 19 -8.96 -7.54 -4.75
C GLY A 19 -8.26 -7.59 -3.38
N ASN A 20 -8.98 -7.17 -2.34
CA ASN A 20 -8.53 -7.15 -0.94
C ASN A 20 -7.88 -8.49 -0.53
N ALA A 21 -8.49 -9.62 -0.88
CA ALA A 21 -7.97 -10.94 -0.54
C ALA A 21 -6.54 -11.20 -1.07
N ASN A 22 -6.18 -10.64 -2.23
CA ASN A 22 -4.87 -10.82 -2.87
C ASN A 22 -3.80 -9.89 -2.29
N MET A 23 -4.18 -8.66 -1.93
CA MET A 23 -3.30 -7.66 -1.31
C MET A 23 -2.94 -8.02 0.13
N TRP A 24 -3.89 -8.59 0.88
CA TRP A 24 -3.73 -8.89 2.31
C TRP A 24 -3.34 -10.34 2.63
N ASN A 25 -2.99 -11.15 1.62
CA ASN A 25 -2.57 -12.52 1.87
C ASN A 25 -1.18 -12.60 2.54
N LYS A 26 -0.92 -13.73 3.21
CA LYS A 26 0.38 -14.02 3.84
C LYS A 26 1.29 -14.89 2.98
N VAL A 27 0.81 -15.32 1.82
CA VAL A 27 1.45 -16.33 0.98
C VAL A 27 2.85 -15.91 0.56
N TYR A 28 2.99 -14.65 0.16
CA TYR A 28 4.22 -14.09 -0.38
C TYR A 28 4.98 -13.27 0.66
N HIS A 29 6.30 -13.33 0.59
CA HIS A 29 7.17 -12.70 1.59
C HIS A 29 6.97 -11.17 1.64
N LEU A 30 6.70 -10.65 2.84
CA LEU A 30 6.48 -9.22 3.14
C LEU A 30 5.35 -8.54 2.34
N ARG A 31 4.45 -9.26 1.67
CA ARG A 31 3.45 -8.64 0.78
C ARG A 31 2.65 -7.50 1.42
N ARG A 32 2.08 -7.74 2.60
CA ARG A 32 1.32 -6.72 3.35
C ARG A 32 2.18 -5.54 3.77
N THR A 33 3.40 -5.82 4.22
CA THR A 33 4.34 -4.79 4.65
C THR A 33 4.78 -3.93 3.48
N LYS A 34 5.12 -4.55 2.33
CA LYS A 34 5.41 -3.87 1.07
C LYS A 34 4.26 -2.96 0.67
N PHE A 35 3.03 -3.48 0.68
CA PHE A 35 1.84 -2.69 0.35
C PHE A 35 1.71 -1.48 1.28
N ILE A 36 1.62 -1.67 2.59
CA ILE A 36 1.41 -0.56 3.53
C ILE A 36 2.51 0.49 3.40
N VAL A 37 3.79 0.07 3.43
CA VAL A 37 4.90 1.02 3.50
C VAL A 37 5.10 1.76 2.17
N TYR A 38 4.94 1.07 1.03
CA TYR A 38 5.02 1.72 -0.29
C TYR A 38 3.85 2.68 -0.49
N GLN A 39 2.63 2.30 -0.10
CA GLN A 39 1.47 3.19 -0.18
C GLN A 39 1.65 4.43 0.71
N LEU A 40 2.16 4.27 1.94
CA LEU A 40 2.43 5.40 2.82
C LEU A 40 3.45 6.36 2.18
N ALA A 41 4.57 5.84 1.66
CA ALA A 41 5.55 6.66 0.94
C ALA A 41 4.87 7.45 -0.19
N MET A 42 4.13 6.76 -1.06
CA MET A 42 3.47 7.40 -2.19
C MET A 42 2.42 8.43 -1.78
N ILE A 43 1.58 8.16 -0.78
CA ILE A 43 0.55 9.10 -0.33
C ILE A 43 1.19 10.37 0.22
N PHE A 44 2.19 10.27 1.09
CA PHE A 44 2.84 11.45 1.66
C PHE A 44 3.57 12.27 0.59
N CYS A 45 4.27 11.61 -0.34
CA CYS A 45 4.91 12.28 -1.48
C CYS A 45 3.89 12.98 -2.39
N VAL A 46 2.80 12.31 -2.75
CA VAL A 46 1.74 12.86 -3.62
C VAL A 46 1.02 14.03 -2.94
N VAL A 47 0.74 13.96 -1.64
CA VAL A 47 0.15 15.09 -0.90
C VAL A 47 1.10 16.27 -0.87
N SER A 48 2.38 16.04 -0.60
CA SER A 48 3.42 17.08 -0.65
C SER A 48 3.45 17.76 -2.02
N GLU A 49 3.55 16.96 -3.08
CA GLU A 49 3.56 17.42 -4.47
C GLU A 49 2.29 18.21 -4.83
N SER A 50 1.12 17.69 -4.49
CA SER A 50 -0.18 18.30 -4.84
C SER A 50 -0.35 19.66 -4.17
N LEU A 51 0.03 19.78 -2.90
CA LEU A 51 -0.03 21.04 -2.16
C LEU A 51 0.98 22.06 -2.69
N GLY A 52 2.19 21.61 -3.04
CA GLY A 52 3.19 22.46 -3.69
C GLY A 52 2.73 22.95 -5.06
N THR A 53 2.05 22.09 -5.82
CA THR A 53 1.51 22.39 -7.15
C THR A 53 0.32 23.35 -7.09
N ASP A 54 -0.56 23.23 -6.09
CA ASP A 54 -1.63 24.21 -5.87
C ASP A 54 -1.05 25.61 -5.58
N ALA A 55 -0.04 25.68 -4.70
CA ALA A 55 0.65 26.94 -4.41
C ALA A 55 1.35 27.51 -5.67
N LEU A 56 2.03 26.66 -6.43
CA LEU A 56 2.66 27.04 -7.71
C LEU A 56 1.64 27.65 -8.68
N SER A 57 0.50 26.98 -8.86
CA SER A 57 -0.56 27.42 -9.78
C SER A 57 -1.12 28.80 -9.38
N ARG A 58 -1.20 29.08 -8.07
CA ARG A 58 -1.63 30.38 -7.54
C ARG A 58 -0.61 31.48 -7.83
N TYR A 59 0.68 31.23 -7.62
CA TYR A 59 1.73 32.20 -7.94
C TYR A 59 1.79 32.52 -9.43
N VAL A 60 1.69 31.50 -10.30
CA VAL A 60 1.62 31.72 -11.75
C VAL A 60 0.40 32.55 -12.15
N SER A 61 -0.76 32.29 -11.52
CA SER A 61 -1.99 33.06 -11.78
C SER A 61 -1.88 34.50 -11.28
N GLN A 62 -1.27 34.72 -10.12
CA GLN A 62 -1.02 36.04 -9.55
C GLN A 62 -0.06 36.86 -10.39
N GLN A 63 1.03 36.27 -10.85
CA GLN A 63 1.96 36.92 -11.76
C GLN A 63 1.25 37.38 -13.05
N LYS A 64 0.41 36.52 -13.64
CA LYS A 64 -0.41 36.88 -14.82
C LYS A 64 -1.38 38.02 -14.52
N TYR A 65 -2.03 38.00 -13.36
CA TYR A 65 -2.94 39.07 -12.93
C TYR A 65 -2.21 40.42 -12.83
N ILE A 66 -1.09 40.45 -12.12
CA ILE A 66 -0.28 41.67 -11.91
C ILE A 66 0.22 42.23 -13.26
N GLN A 67 0.70 41.36 -14.15
CA GLN A 67 1.17 41.77 -15.48
C GLN A 67 0.04 42.31 -16.38
N SER A 68 -1.20 41.86 -16.18
CA SER A 68 -2.34 42.31 -16.99
C SER A 68 -2.89 43.70 -16.61
N HIS A 69 -2.51 44.24 -15.43
CA HIS A 69 -3.03 45.50 -14.90
C HIS A 69 -2.28 46.78 -15.36
N GLY A 70 -1.55 46.70 -16.47
CA GLY A 70 -1.12 47.86 -17.27
C GLY A 70 0.07 48.68 -16.73
N ALA A 71 0.49 48.49 -15.48
CA ALA A 71 1.75 49.02 -14.96
C ALA A 71 2.93 48.09 -15.34
N PRO A 72 4.20 48.56 -15.34
CA PRO A 72 5.38 47.69 -15.53
C PRO A 72 5.62 46.72 -14.34
N ALA A 73 4.56 46.36 -13.61
CA ALA A 73 4.56 45.51 -12.45
C ALA A 73 4.89 44.06 -12.82
N ASN A 74 5.93 43.51 -12.21
CA ASN A 74 6.30 42.11 -12.37
C ASN A 74 6.52 41.46 -11.01
N GLU A 75 5.87 40.32 -10.80
CA GLU A 75 6.14 39.44 -9.66
C GLU A 75 7.26 38.45 -9.99
N TYR A 76 8.19 38.31 -9.06
CA TYR A 76 9.27 37.34 -9.11
C TYR A 76 9.04 36.28 -8.04
N ASN A 77 8.84 35.04 -8.48
CA ASN A 77 8.61 33.85 -7.66
C ASN A 77 9.34 32.62 -8.22
N ASN A 78 10.34 32.84 -9.09
CA ASN A 78 11.07 31.82 -9.84
C ASN A 78 11.75 30.77 -8.96
N ASP A 79 12.15 31.18 -7.76
CA ASP A 79 12.75 30.32 -6.76
C ASP A 79 11.74 29.27 -6.24
N TYR A 80 10.52 29.70 -5.92
CA TYR A 80 9.45 28.78 -5.54
C TYR A 80 9.02 27.91 -6.73
N VAL A 81 8.88 28.50 -7.91
CA VAL A 81 8.53 27.77 -9.14
C VAL A 81 9.54 26.65 -9.42
N GLY A 82 10.83 26.95 -9.33
CA GLY A 82 11.89 25.97 -9.55
C GLY A 82 11.83 24.82 -8.55
N VAL A 83 11.72 25.13 -7.25
CA VAL A 83 11.74 24.11 -6.21
C VAL A 83 10.45 23.27 -6.16
N ALA A 84 9.28 23.88 -6.42
CA ALA A 84 8.02 23.16 -6.53
C ALA A 84 8.02 22.23 -7.75
N SER A 85 8.57 22.67 -8.88
CA SER A 85 8.73 21.82 -10.08
C SER A 85 9.65 20.62 -9.81
N TYR A 86 10.73 20.81 -9.05
CA TYR A 86 11.60 19.72 -8.65
C TYR A 86 10.90 18.75 -7.66
N ASN A 87 10.04 19.25 -6.78
CA ASN A 87 9.22 18.43 -5.89
C ASN A 87 8.22 17.54 -6.66
N ILE A 88 7.58 18.08 -7.71
CA ILE A 88 6.75 17.30 -8.64
C ILE A 88 7.54 16.15 -9.25
N PHE A 89 8.72 16.45 -9.80
CA PHE A 89 9.58 15.42 -10.38
C PHE A 89 9.96 14.33 -9.35
N ALA A 90 10.36 14.74 -8.14
CA ALA A 90 10.75 13.81 -7.08
C ALA A 90 9.57 12.91 -6.64
N GLY A 91 8.37 13.48 -6.50
CA GLY A 91 7.15 12.73 -6.16
C GLY A 91 6.79 11.69 -7.23
N ILE A 92 6.75 12.10 -8.51
CA ILE A 92 6.49 11.20 -9.64
C ILE A 92 7.54 10.09 -9.72
N TYR A 93 8.82 10.41 -9.49
CA TYR A 93 9.90 9.42 -9.48
C TYR A 93 9.63 8.34 -8.42
N VAL A 94 9.36 8.74 -7.18
CA VAL A 94 9.06 7.83 -6.07
C VAL A 94 7.83 6.98 -6.38
N ALA A 95 6.75 7.58 -6.89
CA ALA A 95 5.53 6.88 -7.27
C ALA A 95 5.76 5.85 -8.38
N THR A 96 6.60 6.18 -9.36
CA THR A 96 6.95 5.26 -10.45
C THR A 96 7.70 4.05 -9.94
N ILE A 97 8.69 4.26 -9.06
CA ILE A 97 9.51 3.17 -8.54
C ILE A 97 8.71 2.27 -7.59
N PHE A 98 8.08 2.80 -6.56
CA PHE A 98 7.40 1.96 -5.57
C PHE A 98 6.02 1.51 -6.02
N GLY A 99 5.30 2.34 -6.78
CA GLY A 99 4.05 1.95 -7.43
C GLY A 99 4.31 0.85 -8.44
N GLY A 100 5.29 1.04 -9.33
CA GLY A 100 5.73 0.02 -10.27
C GLY A 100 6.12 -1.29 -9.57
N ALA A 101 7.03 -1.23 -8.60
CA ALA A 101 7.46 -2.41 -7.85
C ALA A 101 6.27 -3.14 -7.19
N PHE A 102 5.32 -2.40 -6.61
CA PHE A 102 4.10 -2.99 -6.06
C PHE A 102 3.24 -3.68 -7.12
N PHE A 103 2.97 -3.03 -8.25
CA PHE A 103 2.17 -3.62 -9.33
C PHE A 103 2.80 -4.90 -9.85
N PHE A 104 4.12 -4.90 -10.07
CA PHE A 104 4.83 -6.10 -10.51
C PHE A 104 4.78 -7.23 -9.48
N ASP A 105 4.95 -6.93 -8.19
CA ASP A 105 4.87 -7.93 -7.10
C ASP A 105 3.42 -8.44 -6.86
N LEU A 106 2.40 -7.66 -7.23
CA LEU A 106 0.99 -8.03 -7.09
C LEU A 106 0.49 -8.86 -8.27
N ILE A 107 0.78 -8.43 -9.50
CA ILE A 107 0.24 -9.06 -10.72
C ILE A 107 1.01 -10.34 -11.04
N TRP A 108 2.35 -10.30 -10.93
CA TRP A 108 3.24 -11.40 -11.29
C TRP A 108 4.23 -11.72 -10.15
N PRO A 109 3.75 -12.25 -9.01
CA PRO A 109 4.60 -12.51 -7.86
C PRO A 109 5.68 -13.58 -8.08
N GLU A 110 5.46 -14.48 -9.03
CA GLU A 110 6.36 -15.61 -9.32
C GLU A 110 7.28 -15.35 -10.51
N ARG A 111 7.28 -14.13 -11.04
CA ARG A 111 8.12 -13.79 -12.19
C ARG A 111 9.60 -14.02 -11.90
N HIS A 112 10.26 -14.68 -12.84
CA HIS A 112 11.72 -14.71 -12.83
C HIS A 112 12.24 -13.34 -13.27
N GLU A 113 13.09 -12.73 -12.45
CA GLU A 113 13.74 -11.47 -12.77
C GLU A 113 15.23 -11.71 -12.99
N ASP A 114 15.72 -11.21 -14.11
CA ASP A 114 17.15 -11.20 -14.38
C ASP A 114 17.89 -10.32 -13.36
N HIS A 115 19.15 -10.68 -13.09
CA HIS A 115 19.98 -9.99 -12.10
C HIS A 115 20.09 -8.48 -12.39
N GLY A 116 20.20 -8.09 -13.67
CA GLY A 116 20.26 -6.69 -14.08
C GLY A 116 18.99 -5.90 -13.72
N VAL A 117 17.80 -6.50 -13.89
CA VAL A 117 16.52 -5.86 -13.54
C VAL A 117 16.40 -5.68 -12.02
N ARG A 118 16.81 -6.70 -11.25
CA ARG A 118 16.83 -6.61 -9.78
C ARG A 118 17.77 -5.52 -9.29
N LEU A 119 18.97 -5.43 -9.88
CA LEU A 119 19.93 -4.38 -9.57
C LEU A 119 19.36 -3.00 -9.93
N GLY A 120 18.71 -2.88 -11.10
CA GLY A 120 18.01 -1.68 -11.52
C GLY A 120 17.00 -1.18 -10.47
N TRP A 121 16.11 -2.06 -10.00
CA TRP A 121 15.16 -1.71 -8.94
C TRP A 121 15.84 -1.21 -7.66
N LYS A 122 16.91 -1.89 -7.21
CA LYS A 122 17.66 -1.49 -6.01
C LYS A 122 18.31 -0.12 -6.19
N LEU A 123 19.00 0.11 -7.31
CA LEU A 123 19.68 1.37 -7.60
C LEU A 123 18.68 2.52 -7.77
N SER A 124 17.56 2.30 -8.46
CA SER A 124 16.50 3.31 -8.59
C SER A 124 15.86 3.65 -7.26
N ALA A 125 15.61 2.67 -6.38
CA ALA A 125 15.08 2.93 -5.05
C ALA A 125 16.06 3.73 -4.18
N ILE A 126 17.36 3.43 -4.27
CA ILE A 126 18.42 4.21 -3.59
C ILE A 126 18.50 5.63 -4.14
N ALA A 127 18.47 5.79 -5.47
CA ALA A 127 18.43 7.11 -6.10
C ALA A 127 17.20 7.91 -5.67
N GLY A 128 16.05 7.26 -5.49
CA GLY A 128 14.83 7.87 -4.97
C GLY A 128 15.00 8.50 -3.58
N ILE A 129 15.79 7.90 -2.69
CA ILE A 129 16.12 8.49 -1.38
C ILE A 129 16.82 9.83 -1.57
N PHE A 130 17.84 9.90 -2.43
CA PHE A 130 18.65 11.10 -2.61
C PHE A 130 17.90 12.19 -3.39
N ILE A 131 17.17 11.81 -4.45
CA ILE A 131 16.35 12.73 -5.23
C ILE A 131 15.30 13.37 -4.34
N HIS A 132 14.59 12.58 -3.53
CA HIS A 132 13.56 13.13 -2.68
C HIS A 132 14.12 13.89 -1.47
N LEU A 133 15.28 13.48 -0.92
CA LEU A 133 16.00 14.25 0.10
C LEU A 133 16.37 15.64 -0.41
N ALA A 134 16.98 15.70 -1.61
CA ALA A 134 17.36 16.97 -2.23
C ALA A 134 16.14 17.88 -2.39
N SER A 135 14.99 17.31 -2.76
CA SER A 135 13.74 18.06 -2.86
C SER A 135 13.26 18.60 -1.52
N CYS A 136 13.27 17.77 -0.47
CA CYS A 136 12.87 18.19 0.89
C CYS A 136 13.77 19.31 1.41
N ILE A 137 15.09 19.19 1.24
CA ILE A 137 16.06 20.21 1.65
C ILE A 137 15.83 21.51 0.86
N ALA A 138 15.77 21.42 -0.47
CA ALA A 138 15.58 22.59 -1.32
C ALA A 138 14.27 23.31 -0.99
N MET A 139 13.16 22.56 -0.86
CA MET A 139 11.86 23.11 -0.45
C MET A 139 11.96 23.79 0.91
N THR A 140 12.59 23.15 1.89
CA THR A 140 12.76 23.72 3.24
C THR A 140 13.54 25.03 3.20
N VAL A 141 14.66 25.07 2.49
CA VAL A 141 15.51 26.27 2.39
C VAL A 141 14.74 27.40 1.74
N ILE A 142 14.22 27.21 0.51
CA ILE A 142 13.52 28.27 -0.22
C ILE A 142 12.30 28.77 0.55
N VAL A 143 11.51 27.87 1.13
CA VAL A 143 10.31 28.26 1.88
C VAL A 143 10.66 29.03 3.15
N ALA A 144 11.77 28.70 3.82
CA ALA A 144 12.18 29.36 5.05
C ALA A 144 12.88 30.71 4.82
N THR A 145 13.68 30.84 3.76
CA THR A 145 14.57 31.98 3.55
C THR A 145 14.07 32.98 2.52
N HIS A 146 13.22 32.58 1.59
CA HIS A 146 12.81 33.43 0.47
C HIS A 146 11.33 33.85 0.53
N SER A 147 10.99 34.83 -0.31
CA SER A 147 9.65 35.36 -0.51
C SER A 147 9.50 35.84 -1.95
N ALA A 148 8.28 35.79 -2.47
CA ALA A 148 7.95 36.44 -3.73
C ALA A 148 7.94 37.96 -3.55
N TYR A 149 8.29 38.71 -4.59
CA TYR A 149 8.26 40.17 -4.55
C TYR A 149 7.83 40.78 -5.87
N VAL A 150 7.20 41.95 -5.78
CA VAL A 150 6.71 42.72 -6.95
C VAL A 150 7.66 43.89 -7.19
N THR A 151 8.04 44.10 -8.45
CA THR A 151 8.88 45.23 -8.89
C THR A 151 8.18 46.03 -9.98
N GLY A 152 8.73 47.19 -10.36
CA GLY A 152 8.18 48.06 -11.41
C GLY A 152 7.08 49.02 -10.94
N VAL A 153 6.59 48.85 -9.71
CA VAL A 153 5.64 49.76 -9.04
C VAL A 153 6.11 50.04 -7.61
N SER A 154 5.50 51.04 -6.96
CA SER A 154 5.74 51.28 -5.54
C SER A 154 5.29 50.08 -4.70
N THR A 155 5.91 49.87 -3.53
CA THR A 155 5.55 48.77 -2.61
C THR A 155 4.07 48.81 -2.21
N ALA A 156 3.50 50.00 -2.01
CA ALA A 156 2.09 50.17 -1.68
C ALA A 156 1.18 49.68 -2.80
N GLU A 157 1.52 50.00 -4.04
CA GLU A 157 0.77 49.57 -5.22
C GLU A 157 0.93 48.07 -5.50
N GLY A 158 2.15 47.55 -5.35
CA GLY A 158 2.39 46.10 -5.43
C GLY A 158 1.54 45.33 -4.41
N ASN A 159 1.53 45.78 -3.16
CA ASN A 159 0.69 45.17 -2.12
C ASN A 159 -0.81 45.29 -2.43
N ARG A 160 -1.26 46.42 -3.00
CA ARG A 160 -2.66 46.58 -3.44
C ARG A 160 -3.04 45.53 -4.49
N LEU A 161 -2.21 45.36 -5.52
CA LEU A 161 -2.45 44.38 -6.59
C LEU A 161 -2.48 42.93 -6.07
N VAL A 162 -1.59 42.59 -5.14
CA VAL A 162 -1.57 41.26 -4.50
C VAL A 162 -2.82 41.02 -3.66
N MET A 163 -3.30 42.04 -2.94
CA MET A 163 -4.53 41.95 -2.16
C MET A 163 -5.76 41.77 -3.05
N GLU A 164 -5.83 42.49 -4.18
CA GLU A 164 -6.95 42.41 -5.12
C GLU A 164 -7.04 41.04 -5.82
N ASN A 165 -5.90 40.40 -6.11
CA ASN A 165 -5.87 39.07 -6.71
C ASN A 165 -6.33 37.92 -5.77
N GLY A 166 -6.52 38.20 -4.47
CA GLY A 166 -7.01 37.20 -3.50
C GLY A 166 -6.06 36.87 -2.35
N LYS A 167 -5.17 37.80 -1.98
CA LYS A 167 -4.32 37.73 -0.76
C LYS A 167 -3.43 36.49 -0.69
N ILE A 168 -2.82 36.11 -1.80
CA ILE A 168 -1.75 35.12 -1.76
C ILE A 168 -0.56 35.72 -1.01
N VAL A 169 -0.02 34.96 -0.06
CA VAL A 169 1.06 35.45 0.80
C VAL A 169 2.36 35.44 0.02
N LEU A 170 3.05 36.58 0.00
CA LEU A 170 4.35 36.71 -0.66
C LEU A 170 5.45 35.93 0.08
N ASP A 171 5.40 35.92 1.41
CA ASP A 171 6.27 35.09 2.24
C ASP A 171 5.85 33.61 2.18
N TYR A 172 6.71 32.77 1.63
CA TYR A 172 6.43 31.34 1.46
C TYR A 172 6.15 30.62 2.78
N LYS A 173 6.90 30.95 3.84
CA LYS A 173 6.74 30.38 5.19
C LYS A 173 5.37 30.67 5.85
N HIS A 174 4.67 31.71 5.41
CA HIS A 174 3.36 32.07 5.95
C HIS A 174 2.22 31.40 5.18
N SER A 175 2.51 30.72 4.07
CA SER A 175 1.53 29.93 3.34
C SER A 175 1.39 28.53 3.96
N ALA A 176 0.26 28.29 4.63
CA ALA A 176 -0.05 27.00 5.24
C ALA A 176 0.06 25.83 4.26
N ARG A 177 -0.31 26.03 2.99
CA ARG A 177 -0.19 25.02 1.94
C ARG A 177 1.26 24.63 1.66
N ILE A 178 2.13 25.63 1.56
CA ILE A 178 3.55 25.43 1.26
C ILE A 178 4.24 24.75 2.44
N VAL A 179 3.98 25.23 3.67
CA VAL A 179 4.54 24.62 4.88
C VAL A 179 4.06 23.17 5.03
N THR A 180 2.77 22.91 4.78
CA THR A 180 2.22 21.55 4.82
C THR A 180 2.89 20.66 3.77
N SER A 181 3.11 21.16 2.55
CA SER A 181 3.87 20.46 1.51
C SER A 181 5.26 20.03 2.02
N VAL A 182 6.02 20.95 2.64
CA VAL A 182 7.34 20.64 3.23
C VAL A 182 7.25 19.53 4.30
N VAL A 183 6.30 19.64 5.23
CA VAL A 183 6.12 18.66 6.32
C VAL A 183 5.80 17.28 5.76
N PHE A 184 4.85 17.18 4.83
CA PHE A 184 4.50 15.92 4.18
C PHE A 184 5.66 15.36 3.35
N GLY A 185 6.49 16.22 2.74
CA GLY A 185 7.71 15.82 2.05
C GLY A 185 8.69 15.09 2.98
N TRP A 186 8.98 15.67 4.15
CA TRP A 186 9.87 15.03 5.13
C TRP A 186 9.34 13.70 5.67
N ILE A 187 8.04 13.64 5.98
CA ILE A 187 7.40 12.39 6.40
C ILE A 187 7.49 11.35 5.27
N GLY A 188 7.16 11.75 4.04
CA GLY A 188 7.28 10.91 2.85
C GLY A 188 8.69 10.38 2.65
N TRP A 189 9.71 11.20 2.84
CA TRP A 189 11.11 10.80 2.73
C TRP A 189 11.51 9.68 3.70
N ILE A 190 11.02 9.71 4.95
CA ILE A 190 11.24 8.63 5.91
C ILE A 190 10.64 7.32 5.40
N PHE A 191 9.42 7.38 4.84
CA PHE A 191 8.77 6.20 4.24
C PHE A 191 9.45 5.75 2.94
N VAL A 192 10.08 6.65 2.18
CA VAL A 192 10.92 6.29 1.03
C VAL A 192 12.13 5.46 1.48
N ILE A 193 12.82 5.85 2.56
CA ILE A 193 13.90 5.03 3.13
C ILE A 193 13.39 3.65 3.53
N ALA A 194 12.28 3.60 4.30
CA ALA A 194 11.70 2.34 4.74
C ALA A 194 11.31 1.45 3.56
N SER A 195 10.71 2.04 2.52
CA SER A 195 10.34 1.36 1.27
C SER A 195 11.56 0.81 0.54
N THR A 196 12.65 1.58 0.44
CA THR A 196 13.90 1.12 -0.17
C THR A 196 14.49 -0.06 0.59
N VAL A 197 14.53 0.00 1.92
CA VAL A 197 15.03 -1.12 2.75
C VAL A 197 14.19 -2.38 2.50
N ILE A 198 12.86 -2.26 2.53
CA ILE A 198 11.95 -3.39 2.29
C ILE A 198 12.13 -3.94 0.87
N LEU A 199 12.32 -3.07 -0.13
CA LEU A 199 12.55 -3.48 -1.51
C LEU A 199 13.84 -4.28 -1.64
N VAL A 200 14.94 -3.76 -1.09
CA VAL A 200 16.25 -4.42 -1.15
C VAL A 200 16.22 -5.76 -0.40
N VAL A 201 15.65 -5.80 0.81
CA VAL A 201 15.50 -7.03 1.61
C VAL A 201 14.61 -8.03 0.87
N GLY A 202 13.48 -7.58 0.33
CA GLY A 202 12.56 -8.41 -0.45
C GLY A 202 13.25 -9.04 -1.66
N LYS A 203 13.96 -8.24 -2.47
CA LYS A 203 14.68 -8.77 -3.64
C LYS A 203 15.81 -9.73 -3.26
N ASN A 204 16.53 -9.48 -2.17
CA ASN A 204 17.56 -10.39 -1.67
C ASN A 204 16.96 -11.71 -1.14
N HIS A 205 15.77 -11.65 -0.54
CA HIS A 205 15.03 -12.84 -0.14
C HIS A 205 14.61 -13.64 -1.38
N ASP A 206 14.01 -12.98 -2.37
CA ASP A 206 13.51 -13.62 -3.59
C ASP A 206 14.64 -14.28 -4.38
N GLU A 207 15.85 -13.71 -4.36
CA GLU A 207 17.04 -14.28 -4.97
C GLU A 207 17.54 -15.57 -4.29
N LYS A 208 17.45 -15.66 -2.96
CA LYS A 208 17.96 -16.81 -2.20
C LYS A 208 16.94 -17.92 -1.99
N MET A 209 15.67 -17.55 -1.86
CA MET A 209 14.61 -18.42 -1.35
C MET A 209 13.34 -18.44 -2.19
N GLY A 210 13.29 -17.67 -3.27
CA GLY A 210 12.07 -17.47 -4.07
C GLY A 210 11.04 -16.57 -3.36
N PRO A 211 9.89 -16.31 -4.00
CA PRO A 211 8.92 -15.29 -3.57
C PRO A 211 8.03 -15.72 -2.39
N TRP A 212 8.10 -17.00 -2.01
CA TRP A 212 7.23 -17.62 -1.00
C TRP A 212 7.63 -17.24 0.42
N SER A 213 6.64 -17.03 1.28
CA SER A 213 6.86 -16.89 2.71
C SER A 213 7.35 -18.19 3.36
N THR A 214 8.04 -18.07 4.51
CA THR A 214 8.64 -19.22 5.22
C THR A 214 7.62 -20.32 5.53
N HIS A 215 6.43 -19.97 6.02
CA HIS A 215 5.39 -20.95 6.36
C HIS A 215 4.81 -21.67 5.14
N VAL A 216 4.65 -20.99 4.00
CA VAL A 216 4.21 -21.63 2.75
C VAL A 216 5.28 -22.57 2.22
N ARG A 217 6.56 -22.19 2.33
CA ARG A 217 7.67 -23.05 1.91
C ARG A 217 7.77 -24.31 2.76
N GLU A 218 7.57 -24.19 4.08
CA GLU A 218 7.53 -25.33 5.00
C GLU A 218 6.31 -26.23 4.75
N ALA A 219 5.15 -25.65 4.51
CA ALA A 219 3.94 -26.39 4.15
C ALA A 219 4.09 -27.13 2.81
N LYS A 220 4.64 -26.49 1.77
CA LYS A 220 4.95 -27.15 0.49
C LYS A 220 5.97 -28.28 0.67
N LYS A 221 6.99 -28.09 1.52
CA LYS A 221 7.95 -29.16 1.88
C LYS A 221 7.28 -30.35 2.55
N ASN A 222 6.20 -30.11 3.30
CA ASN A 222 5.39 -31.13 3.97
C ASN A 222 4.23 -31.65 3.13
N ASN A 223 4.20 -31.38 1.82
CA ASN A 223 3.09 -31.73 0.92
C ASN A 223 1.70 -31.23 1.40
N ILE A 224 1.66 -30.03 1.99
CA ILE A 224 0.42 -29.33 2.34
C ILE A 224 0.15 -28.26 1.28
N ASP A 225 -1.06 -28.25 0.72
CA ASP A 225 -1.47 -27.26 -0.27
C ASP A 225 -1.85 -25.98 0.46
N VAL A 226 -1.11 -24.91 0.21
CA VAL A 226 -1.45 -23.57 0.72
C VAL A 226 -1.90 -22.64 -0.41
N GLU A 227 -1.88 -23.12 -1.66
CA GLU A 227 -2.32 -22.40 -2.86
C GLU A 227 -3.82 -22.53 -3.11
N SER A 228 -4.43 -23.68 -2.80
CA SER A 228 -5.82 -23.97 -3.20
C SER A 228 -6.95 -23.17 -2.53
N ASN A 229 -6.68 -22.13 -1.73
CA ASN A 229 -7.75 -21.35 -1.10
C ASN A 229 -7.54 -19.83 -1.13
N PHE A 230 -7.63 -19.21 -2.32
CA PHE A 230 -7.91 -17.77 -2.45
C PHE A 230 -9.19 -17.47 -3.25
N VAL A 231 -10.19 -18.33 -3.12
CA VAL A 231 -11.59 -17.91 -3.30
C VAL A 231 -12.16 -17.69 -1.89
N ASN A 232 -12.46 -16.43 -1.54
CA ASN A 232 -13.19 -15.99 -0.33
C ASN A 232 -12.45 -15.91 1.03
N GLY A 233 -11.11 -15.87 1.08
CA GLY A 233 -10.40 -15.26 2.20
C GLY A 233 -10.45 -15.97 3.56
N GLN A 234 -10.69 -17.29 3.63
CA GLN A 234 -10.51 -18.09 4.84
C GLN A 234 -9.46 -19.20 4.64
N PRO A 235 -8.57 -19.45 5.62
CA PRO A 235 -7.64 -20.58 5.56
C PRO A 235 -8.40 -21.88 5.81
N SER A 236 -8.41 -22.77 4.83
CA SER A 236 -8.76 -24.18 5.02
C SER A 236 -7.52 -25.01 4.78
N GLU A 237 -7.03 -25.70 5.81
CA GLU A 237 -5.97 -26.69 5.71
C GLU A 237 -6.56 -27.95 5.06
N LYS A 238 -6.18 -28.24 3.81
CA LYS A 238 -6.40 -29.57 3.22
C LYS A 238 -5.08 -30.12 2.67
N PRO A 239 -4.78 -31.41 2.88
CA PRO A 239 -3.57 -32.04 2.33
C PRO A 239 -3.54 -31.99 0.80
N LEU A 240 -2.36 -31.93 0.18
CA LEU A 240 -2.23 -32.10 -1.28
C LEU A 240 -2.65 -33.52 -1.66
N THR A 241 -3.70 -33.63 -2.49
CA THR A 241 -4.04 -34.86 -3.20
C THR A 241 -3.52 -34.79 -4.62
N ASN A 242 -2.98 -35.89 -5.14
CA ASN A 242 -2.47 -35.98 -6.51
C ASN A 242 -3.60 -35.68 -7.51
N PRO A 243 -3.48 -34.66 -8.40
CA PRO A 243 -4.57 -34.22 -9.27
C PRO A 243 -5.01 -35.23 -10.34
N LEU A 244 -4.28 -36.35 -10.52
CA LEU A 244 -4.65 -37.42 -11.45
C LEU A 244 -5.34 -38.62 -10.77
N THR A 245 -5.21 -38.80 -9.45
CA THR A 245 -5.72 -39.99 -8.73
C THR A 245 -6.53 -39.67 -7.47
N GLY A 246 -6.50 -38.44 -6.96
CA GLY A 246 -7.22 -38.07 -5.73
C GLY A 246 -6.63 -38.64 -4.44
N GLU A 247 -5.52 -39.38 -4.52
CA GLU A 247 -4.87 -40.01 -3.36
C GLU A 247 -3.75 -39.14 -2.77
N GLN A 248 -3.54 -39.23 -1.46
CA GLN A 248 -2.36 -38.67 -0.79
C GLN A 248 -1.10 -39.44 -1.22
N PRO A 249 0.07 -38.79 -1.35
CA PRO A 249 1.31 -39.50 -1.63
C PRO A 249 1.63 -40.45 -0.48
N GLU A 250 1.65 -41.75 -0.73
CA GLU A 250 2.26 -42.73 0.17
C GLU A 250 3.73 -42.37 0.32
N THR A 251 4.11 -41.71 1.40
CA THR A 251 5.40 -41.90 2.05
C THR A 251 5.39 -41.22 3.42
N LEU A 252 5.51 -42.07 4.44
CA LEU A 252 5.73 -41.77 5.87
C LEU A 252 4.48 -41.31 6.65
N ALA A 253 3.64 -42.29 6.99
CA ALA A 253 2.69 -42.17 8.09
C ALA A 253 3.42 -41.82 9.40
N PRO A 254 2.91 -40.88 10.21
CA PRO A 254 3.43 -40.64 11.56
C PRO A 254 3.08 -41.83 12.46
N ASN A 255 4.07 -42.36 13.18
CA ASN A 255 3.87 -43.37 14.23
C ASN A 255 2.95 -42.81 15.32
N HIS A 256 1.68 -43.20 15.33
CA HIS A 256 0.81 -43.07 16.51
C HIS A 256 0.99 -44.30 17.41
N PRO A 257 1.24 -44.13 18.73
CA PRO A 257 1.26 -45.25 19.66
C PRO A 257 -0.17 -45.80 19.83
N GLN A 258 -0.27 -47.12 19.68
CA GLN A 258 -1.49 -47.92 19.70
C GLN A 258 -2.09 -48.00 21.12
N PRO A 259 -3.37 -47.67 21.35
CA PRO A 259 -4.02 -47.95 22.64
C PRO A 259 -4.32 -49.45 22.78
N ALA A 260 -3.94 -50.00 23.93
CA ALA A 260 -4.11 -51.41 24.27
C ALA A 260 -5.59 -51.83 24.31
N HIS A 261 -5.85 -53.04 23.80
CA HIS A 261 -7.13 -53.74 23.84
C HIS A 261 -7.68 -53.89 25.27
N ILE A 262 -8.94 -53.46 25.48
CA ILE A 262 -9.80 -54.00 26.54
C ILE A 262 -11.07 -54.54 25.85
N HIS A 263 -11.29 -55.85 25.98
CA HIS A 263 -12.47 -56.57 25.53
C HIS A 263 -13.64 -56.29 26.48
N GLU A 264 -14.83 -56.01 25.94
CA GLU A 264 -16.09 -56.09 26.69
C GLU A 264 -17.13 -56.83 25.83
N PRO A 265 -17.69 -57.98 26.28
CA PRO A 265 -18.68 -58.72 25.51
C PRO A 265 -20.12 -58.34 25.89
N ILE A 266 -20.86 -57.92 24.87
CA ILE A 266 -22.27 -58.21 24.50
C ILE A 266 -23.23 -58.58 25.65
N ARG A 267 -24.24 -57.72 25.89
CA ARG A 267 -25.41 -58.00 26.74
C ARG A 267 -26.62 -58.42 25.92
N THR A 268 -27.16 -59.58 26.28
CA THR A 268 -28.37 -60.26 25.78
C THR A 268 -29.66 -59.47 26.00
N GLN A 269 -30.63 -59.74 25.13
CA GLN A 269 -31.96 -59.14 25.03
C GLN A 269 -33.01 -60.06 25.71
N GLU A 270 -33.90 -59.53 26.56
CA GLU A 270 -35.24 -60.07 26.90
C GLU A 270 -36.05 -59.09 27.82
N PRO A 271 -37.38 -59.21 28.01
CA PRO A 271 -38.32 -58.14 27.62
C PRO A 271 -39.28 -57.59 28.70
N ALA A 272 -39.92 -56.46 28.34
CA ALA A 272 -41.23 -55.89 28.74
C ALA A 272 -41.71 -55.88 30.20
N MET A 273 -42.02 -54.68 30.72
CA MET A 273 -43.18 -54.45 31.59
C MET A 273 -43.64 -52.98 31.54
N GLU A 274 -44.91 -52.76 31.25
CA GLU A 274 -45.61 -51.46 31.20
C GLU A 274 -45.70 -50.79 32.58
N MET A 275 -45.65 -49.44 32.63
CA MET A 275 -46.55 -48.70 33.51
C MET A 275 -46.74 -47.23 33.08
N GLN A 276 -48.00 -46.81 33.20
CA GLN A 276 -48.66 -45.57 32.81
C GLN A 276 -48.26 -44.31 33.58
N SER A 277 -48.81 -43.19 33.06
CA SER A 277 -49.17 -41.92 33.73
C SER A 277 -48.08 -40.82 33.70
N ASN A 278 -48.36 -39.53 33.67
CA ASN A 278 -49.42 -38.66 33.11
C ASN A 278 -48.89 -37.22 33.34
N HIS A 279 -49.28 -36.25 32.50
CA HIS A 279 -49.42 -34.82 32.81
C HIS A 279 -48.32 -34.06 33.61
N HIS A 280 -47.75 -33.01 33.02
CA HIS A 280 -48.26 -31.64 33.24
C HIS A 280 -47.50 -30.59 32.40
N SER A 281 -48.30 -29.80 31.71
CA SER A 281 -48.03 -28.49 31.11
C SER A 281 -47.67 -27.43 32.16
N PHE A 282 -46.84 -26.45 31.81
CA PHE A 282 -47.23 -25.04 32.00
C PHE A 282 -46.50 -24.11 31.03
N ASP A 283 -47.31 -23.29 30.39
CA ASP A 283 -47.04 -22.28 29.39
C ASP A 283 -46.87 -20.90 30.07
N SER A 284 -46.54 -19.90 29.27
CA SER A 284 -46.94 -18.49 29.37
C SER A 284 -45.81 -17.43 29.43
N SER A 285 -45.62 -16.84 28.24
CA SER A 285 -45.79 -15.40 27.94
C SER A 285 -44.81 -14.33 28.50
N ALA A 286 -43.90 -13.89 27.60
CA ALA A 286 -43.68 -12.53 27.01
C ALA A 286 -43.90 -11.24 27.86
N PRO A 287 -43.40 -10.02 27.48
CA PRO A 287 -42.78 -9.63 26.20
C PRO A 287 -41.55 -8.66 26.28
N ALA A 288 -41.08 -8.27 25.10
CA ALA A 288 -39.96 -7.41 24.77
C ALA A 288 -40.17 -5.91 25.09
N VAL A 289 -39.06 -5.20 25.35
CA VAL A 289 -38.96 -3.73 25.29
C VAL A 289 -37.68 -3.37 24.52
N ASN A 290 -37.84 -2.53 23.50
CA ASN A 290 -36.79 -1.87 22.72
C ASN A 290 -37.14 -0.36 22.68
N PRO A 291 -36.34 0.51 22.05
CA PRO A 291 -35.24 1.32 22.60
C PRO A 291 -35.56 2.84 22.60
N ALA A 292 -34.76 3.67 23.29
CA ALA A 292 -34.44 5.06 22.88
C ALA A 292 -33.48 5.77 23.85
N HIS A 293 -32.81 6.82 23.32
CA HIS A 293 -31.98 7.86 23.94
C HIS A 293 -30.48 7.52 24.03
N THR A 294 -29.53 8.27 23.46
CA THR A 294 -29.45 9.69 23.02
C THR A 294 -28.34 9.84 21.99
#